data_AF-A0A1Z7WW51-F1
#
_entry.id   AF-A0A1Z7WW51-F1
#
_cell.length_a   1.000
_cell.length_b   1.000
_cell.length_c   1.000
_cell.angle_alpha   90.00
_cell.angle_beta   90.00
_cell.angle_gamma   90.00
#
_symmetry.space_group_name_H-M   'P 1'
#
loop_
_entity.id
_entity.type
_entity.pdbx_description
1 polymer ?
#
loop_
_entity_poly.entity_id
_entity_poly.type
_entity_poly.pdbx_seq_one_letter_code
_entity_poly.pdbx_strand_id
1 'polypeptide(L)'
;MKIIAVIVLAITFLASCSSMKQGSPPLTGKVFSQVSGKWDMVGNSGFCKSGTDIEEIRFSNDNRTAYFGRPIPPIDDEGNPISSYTYQVLYNDENSITMIVNGEDRLTETGDRMVWVLIMIDSDHFTWRATHWNMDARSQLIMKRCEN
;
A
#
# COMPACT_ATOMS: atom_id res chain seq x y z
N MET A 1 -59.29 -53.26 6.74
CA MET A 1 -58.07 -52.98 5.94
C MET A 1 -58.23 -51.61 5.27
N LYS A 2 -57.57 -50.57 5.77
CA LYS A 2 -57.43 -49.27 5.10
C LYS A 2 -56.02 -48.77 5.39
N ILE A 3 -55.17 -48.74 4.37
CA ILE A 3 -53.81 -48.21 4.44
C ILE A 3 -53.89 -46.77 3.95
N ILE A 4 -53.70 -45.81 4.87
CA ILE A 4 -53.59 -44.39 4.55
C ILE A 4 -52.10 -44.12 4.33
N ALA A 5 -51.70 -44.01 3.06
CA ALA A 5 -50.36 -43.62 2.68
C ALA A 5 -50.22 -42.10 2.85
N VAL A 6 -49.51 -41.68 3.91
CA VAL A 6 -49.14 -40.28 4.13
C VAL A 6 -47.81 -40.04 3.41
N ILE A 7 -47.87 -39.33 2.28
CA ILE A 7 -46.69 -38.87 1.55
C ILE A 7 -46.17 -37.62 2.26
N VAL A 8 -45.10 -37.76 3.04
CA VAL A 8 -44.37 -36.65 3.65
C VAL A 8 -43.40 -36.08 2.62
N LEU A 9 -43.78 -34.95 2.01
CA LEU A 9 -42.94 -34.22 1.06
C LEU A 9 -41.87 -33.44 1.85
N ALA A 10 -40.66 -33.99 1.95
CA ALA A 10 -39.52 -33.32 2.57
C ALA A 10 -38.97 -32.24 1.63
N ILE A 11 -39.34 -30.98 1.87
CA ILE A 11 -38.76 -29.82 1.17
C ILE A 11 -37.42 -29.50 1.82
N THR A 12 -36.34 -30.05 1.28
CA THR A 12 -34.96 -29.65 1.63
C THR A 12 -34.65 -28.30 1.00
N PHE A 13 -34.77 -27.22 1.79
CA PHE A 13 -34.19 -25.91 1.45
C PHE A 13 -32.66 -26.03 1.50
N LEU A 14 -32.05 -26.28 0.35
CA LEU A 14 -30.62 -26.07 0.14
C LEU A 14 -30.38 -24.55 0.14
N ALA A 15 -30.14 -23.98 1.31
CA ALA A 15 -29.61 -22.63 1.42
C ALA A 15 -28.18 -22.64 0.90
N SER A 16 -28.02 -22.41 -0.41
CA SER A 16 -26.73 -22.10 -1.02
C SER A 16 -26.20 -20.84 -0.34
N CYS A 17 -25.28 -21.03 0.61
CA CYS A 17 -24.38 -19.97 1.07
C CYS A 17 -23.46 -19.62 -0.11
N SER A 18 -23.98 -18.82 -1.04
CA SER A 18 -23.13 -17.99 -1.88
C SER A 18 -22.48 -16.99 -0.94
N SER A 19 -21.35 -17.38 -0.34
CA SER A 19 -20.40 -16.45 0.24
C SER A 19 -19.91 -15.56 -0.90
N MET A 20 -20.67 -14.52 -1.22
CA MET A 20 -20.15 -13.40 -1.99
C MET A 20 -18.86 -13.01 -1.27
N LYS A 21 -17.73 -13.13 -1.98
CA LYS A 21 -16.49 -12.47 -1.58
C LYS A 21 -16.80 -10.98 -1.61
N GLN A 22 -17.38 -10.48 -0.52
CA GLN A 22 -17.60 -9.07 -0.32
C GLN A 22 -16.19 -8.51 -0.18
N GLY A 23 -15.68 -7.93 -1.27
CA GLY A 23 -14.40 -7.25 -1.27
C GLY A 23 -14.38 -6.30 -0.08
N SER A 24 -13.29 -6.31 0.69
CA SER A 24 -13.16 -5.40 1.81
C SER A 24 -13.37 -3.97 1.30
N PRO A 25 -14.09 -3.11 2.04
CA PRO A 25 -14.35 -1.75 1.60
C PRO A 25 -13.02 -1.01 1.33
N PRO A 26 -13.03 0.00 0.44
CA PRO A 26 -11.89 0.89 0.24
C PRO A 26 -11.34 1.43 1.55
N LEU A 27 -10.02 1.57 1.65
CA LEU A 27 -9.43 2.36 2.71
C LEU A 27 -9.73 3.84 2.45
N THR A 28 -10.03 4.58 3.52
CA THR A 28 -10.43 5.99 3.45
C THR A 28 -9.51 6.84 4.31
N GLY A 29 -9.24 8.07 3.89
CA GLY A 29 -8.44 9.02 4.66
C GLY A 29 -7.89 10.12 3.77
N LYS A 30 -7.72 11.33 4.32
CA LYS A 30 -7.12 12.46 3.59
C LYS A 30 -5.66 12.19 3.24
N VAL A 31 -4.97 11.36 4.02
CA VAL A 31 -3.57 10.98 3.81
C VAL A 31 -3.31 10.44 2.40
N PHE A 32 -4.23 9.68 1.79
CA PHE A 32 -4.05 9.17 0.42
C PHE A 32 -3.99 10.31 -0.62
N SER A 33 -4.91 11.27 -0.49
CA SER A 33 -4.93 12.46 -1.36
C SER A 33 -3.75 13.39 -1.10
N GLN A 34 -3.26 13.46 0.14
CA GLN A 34 -2.07 14.22 0.49
C GLN A 34 -0.82 13.55 -0.09
N VAL A 35 -0.61 12.25 0.13
CA VAL A 35 0.58 11.54 -0.33
C VAL A 35 0.65 11.42 -1.86
N SER A 36 -0.48 11.39 -2.55
CA SER A 36 -0.50 11.32 -4.01
C SER A 36 0.23 12.52 -4.65
N GLY A 37 0.99 12.26 -5.70
CA GLY A 37 1.70 13.29 -6.45
C GLY A 37 3.18 12.99 -6.66
N LYS A 38 3.95 14.03 -7.01
CA LYS A 38 5.39 13.95 -7.30
C LYS A 38 6.20 14.47 -6.12
N TRP A 39 7.25 13.74 -5.79
CA TRP A 39 8.10 13.97 -4.64
C TRP A 39 9.56 13.85 -5.03
N ASP A 40 10.43 14.60 -4.38
CA ASP A 40 11.87 14.47 -4.52
C ASP A 40 12.52 14.59 -3.15
N MET A 41 13.73 14.05 -3.03
CA MET A 41 14.48 14.06 -1.80
C MET A 41 15.01 15.46 -1.48
N VAL A 42 14.80 15.91 -0.25
CA VAL A 42 15.40 17.16 0.24
C VAL A 42 16.93 17.07 0.14
N GLY A 43 17.55 18.08 -0.46
CA GLY A 43 19.00 18.12 -0.68
C GLY A 43 19.47 17.56 -2.03
N ASN A 44 18.55 17.03 -2.86
CA ASN A 44 18.89 16.63 -4.22
C ASN A 44 19.27 17.87 -5.07
N SER A 45 20.42 17.85 -5.74
CA SER A 45 20.92 18.98 -6.55
C SER A 45 20.05 19.29 -7.77
N GLY A 46 19.22 18.33 -8.18
CA GLY A 46 18.24 18.42 -9.25
C GLY A 46 16.79 18.46 -8.76
N PHE A 47 16.52 19.01 -7.56
CA PHE A 47 15.20 19.03 -6.94
C PHE A 47 14.08 19.33 -7.95
N CYS A 48 13.23 18.32 -8.19
CA CYS A 48 12.07 18.35 -9.07
C CYS A 48 12.34 18.79 -10.51
N LYS A 49 13.58 18.62 -11.01
CA LYS A 49 13.90 18.80 -12.43
C LYS A 49 13.50 17.56 -13.22
N SER A 50 13.00 17.75 -14.43
CA SER A 50 12.60 16.65 -15.31
C SER A 50 13.76 15.67 -15.57
N GLY A 51 13.52 14.37 -15.39
CA GLY A 51 14.51 13.32 -15.66
C GLY A 51 15.43 12.95 -14.49
N THR A 52 15.15 13.41 -13.27
CA THR A 52 15.88 13.03 -12.04
C THR A 52 15.06 12.07 -11.17
N ASP A 53 15.54 11.77 -9.96
CA ASP A 53 14.99 10.87 -8.92
C ASP A 53 13.58 11.21 -8.40
N ILE A 54 12.76 11.92 -9.19
CA ILE A 54 11.37 12.21 -8.87
C ILE A 54 10.61 10.91 -8.69
N GLU A 55 9.95 10.78 -7.55
CA GLU A 55 9.08 9.68 -7.20
C GLU A 55 7.62 10.13 -7.35
N GLU A 56 6.89 9.47 -8.22
CA GLU A 56 5.45 9.66 -8.38
C GLU A 56 4.69 8.59 -7.60
N ILE A 57 3.86 9.02 -6.66
CA ILE A 57 3.05 8.16 -5.81
C ILE A 57 1.59 8.26 -6.24
N ARG A 58 0.97 7.11 -6.46
CA ARG A 58 -0.45 6.97 -6.81
C ARG A 58 -1.03 5.75 -6.11
N PHE A 59 -2.34 5.75 -5.87
CA PHE A 59 -3.03 4.64 -5.19
C PHE A 59 -4.06 3.98 -6.10
N SER A 60 -4.36 2.71 -5.86
CA SER A 60 -5.52 2.04 -6.46
C SER A 60 -6.83 2.67 -5.99
N ASN A 61 -7.92 2.45 -6.72
CA ASN A 61 -9.24 3.02 -6.38
C ASN A 61 -9.74 2.64 -4.98
N ASP A 62 -9.30 1.50 -4.44
CA ASP A 62 -9.62 1.03 -3.10
C ASP A 62 -8.58 1.42 -2.04
N ASN A 63 -7.53 2.15 -2.44
CA ASN A 63 -6.38 2.54 -1.62
C ASN A 63 -5.61 1.36 -0.98
N ARG A 64 -5.75 0.14 -1.51
CA ARG A 64 -5.05 -1.05 -1.00
C ARG A 64 -3.71 -1.30 -1.66
N THR A 65 -3.43 -0.66 -2.79
CA THR A 65 -2.15 -0.71 -3.49
C THR A 65 -1.62 0.70 -3.67
N ALA A 66 -0.36 0.92 -3.31
CA ALA A 66 0.37 2.13 -3.64
C ALA A 66 1.38 1.82 -4.75
N TYR A 67 1.46 2.69 -5.74
CA TYR A 67 2.36 2.60 -6.89
C TYR A 67 3.38 3.73 -6.78
N PHE A 68 4.65 3.36 -6.70
CA PHE A 68 5.78 4.28 -6.66
C PHE A 68 6.53 4.14 -7.98
N GLY A 69 6.47 5.19 -8.81
CA GLY A 69 7.13 5.22 -10.12
C GLY A 69 8.24 6.25 -10.16
N ARG A 70 9.31 5.96 -10.90
CA ARG A 70 10.33 6.94 -11.26
C ARG A 70 10.37 7.09 -12.78
N PRO A 71 10.60 8.30 -13.33
CA PRO A 71 10.78 8.48 -14.77
C PRO A 71 11.94 7.65 -15.32
N ILE A 72 12.99 7.49 -14.53
CA ILE A 72 14.14 6.63 -14.82
C ILE A 72 14.16 5.50 -13.79
N PRO A 73 13.90 4.25 -14.20
CA PRO A 73 13.97 3.09 -13.31
C PRO A 73 15.38 2.90 -12.76
N PRO A 74 15.57 2.61 -11.45
CA PRO A 74 16.80 1.97 -11.01
C PRO A 74 16.95 0.61 -11.70
N ILE A 75 18.18 0.16 -11.87
CA ILE A 75 18.50 -1.14 -12.46
C ILE A 75 18.76 -2.13 -11.31
N ASP A 76 18.18 -3.33 -11.38
CA ASP A 76 18.48 -4.43 -10.44
C ASP A 76 19.88 -5.02 -10.65
N ASP A 77 20.28 -5.95 -9.79
CA ASP A 77 21.61 -6.59 -9.87
C ASP A 77 21.76 -7.44 -11.15
N GLU A 78 20.65 -7.82 -11.78
CA GLU A 78 20.56 -8.55 -13.04
C GLU A 78 20.53 -7.65 -14.29
N GLY A 79 20.55 -6.32 -14.12
CA GLY A 79 20.56 -5.38 -15.23
C GLY A 79 19.17 -4.98 -15.76
N ASN A 80 18.08 -5.36 -15.08
CA ASN A 80 16.72 -5.02 -15.47
C ASN A 80 16.23 -3.72 -14.83
N PRO A 81 15.49 -2.88 -15.57
CA PRO A 81 14.87 -1.68 -15.02
C PRO A 81 13.71 -2.02 -14.07
N ILE A 82 13.84 -1.62 -12.81
CA ILE A 82 12.79 -1.68 -11.80
C ILE A 82 11.90 -0.44 -11.95
N SER A 83 11.01 -0.46 -12.95
CA SER A 83 10.23 0.72 -13.36
C SER A 83 9.25 1.23 -12.30
N SER A 84 8.88 0.39 -11.34
CA SER A 84 8.05 0.79 -10.22
C SER A 84 8.13 -0.21 -9.08
N TYR A 85 8.04 0.29 -7.85
CA TYR A 85 7.76 -0.55 -6.70
C TYR A 85 6.27 -0.42 -6.38
N THR A 86 5.63 -1.55 -6.12
CA THR A 86 4.25 -1.56 -5.63
C THR A 86 4.25 -1.97 -4.18
N TYR A 87 3.40 -1.33 -3.39
CA TYR A 87 3.23 -1.64 -1.99
C TYR A 87 1.80 -2.08 -1.74
N GLN A 88 1.62 -3.09 -0.89
CA GLN A 88 0.33 -3.40 -0.29
C GLN A 88 0.13 -2.49 0.93
N VAL A 89 -0.98 -1.74 0.94
CA VAL A 89 -1.38 -0.92 2.09
C VAL A 89 -2.07 -1.81 3.11
N LEU A 90 -1.52 -1.85 4.32
CA LEU A 90 -2.03 -2.65 5.43
C LEU A 90 -2.99 -1.86 6.30
N TYR A 91 -2.64 -0.60 6.57
CA TYR A 91 -3.36 0.29 7.48
C TYR A 91 -3.03 1.75 7.17
N ASN A 92 -3.93 2.67 7.53
CA ASN A 92 -3.66 4.10 7.51
C ASN A 92 -4.30 4.78 8.73
N ASP A 93 -3.73 5.90 9.13
CA ASP A 93 -4.34 6.83 10.08
C ASP A 93 -4.50 8.22 9.43
N GLU A 94 -4.57 9.29 10.23
CA GLU A 94 -4.76 10.65 9.73
C GLU A 94 -3.55 11.18 8.94
N ASN A 95 -2.32 10.76 9.28
CA ASN A 95 -1.08 11.31 8.73
C ASN A 95 -0.06 10.25 8.30
N SER A 96 -0.40 8.97 8.37
CA SER A 96 0.50 7.88 8.03
C SER A 96 -0.17 6.77 7.24
N ILE A 97 0.66 6.06 6.47
CA ILE A 97 0.28 4.87 5.70
C ILE A 97 1.28 3.76 6.02
N THR A 98 0.78 2.66 6.58
CA THR A 98 1.57 1.45 6.84
C THR A 98 1.43 0.49 5.67
N MET A 99 2.55 0.05 5.15
CA MET A 99 2.62 -0.69 3.90
C MET A 99 3.79 -1.69 3.86
N ILE A 100 3.68 -2.67 2.99
CA ILE A 100 4.75 -3.64 2.70
C ILE A 100 5.04 -3.63 1.20
N VAL A 101 6.31 -3.74 0.81
CA VAL A 101 6.66 -3.83 -0.62
C VAL A 101 6.15 -5.18 -1.16
N ASN A 102 5.51 -5.17 -2.31
CA ASN A 102 5.10 -6.41 -2.98
C ASN A 102 6.35 -7.14 -3.47
N GLY A 103 6.50 -8.42 -3.09
CA GLY A 103 7.73 -9.17 -3.35
C GLY A 103 8.86 -8.84 -2.37
N GLU A 104 8.58 -8.17 -1.24
CA GLU A 104 9.55 -7.96 -0.17
C GLU A 104 9.98 -9.29 0.47
N ASP A 105 11.27 -9.60 0.35
CA ASP A 105 11.89 -10.75 1.01
C ASP A 105 12.83 -10.34 2.16
N ARG A 106 13.06 -9.03 2.37
CA ARG A 106 13.88 -8.56 3.50
C ARG A 106 13.16 -8.86 4.81
N LEU A 107 13.92 -9.41 5.74
CA LEU A 107 13.48 -9.71 7.10
C LEU A 107 14.13 -8.75 8.10
N THR A 108 13.44 -8.53 9.22
CA THR A 108 13.99 -7.90 10.41
C THR A 108 15.01 -8.83 11.08
N GLU A 109 15.76 -8.34 12.06
CA GLU A 109 16.65 -9.18 12.89
C GLU A 109 15.91 -10.31 13.61
N THR A 110 14.59 -10.15 13.86
CA THR A 110 13.72 -11.16 14.46
C THR A 110 13.12 -12.14 13.45
N GLY A 111 13.37 -11.97 12.16
CA GLY A 111 12.85 -12.82 11.09
C GLY A 111 11.47 -12.43 10.57
N ASP A 112 10.91 -11.29 11.00
CA ASP A 112 9.63 -10.78 10.52
C ASP A 112 9.81 -10.04 9.19
N ARG A 113 8.75 -9.95 8.38
CA ARG A 113 8.81 -9.16 7.13
C ARG A 113 8.99 -7.68 7.43
N MET A 114 9.78 -7.00 6.59
CA MET A 114 9.96 -5.56 6.70
C MET A 114 8.67 -4.82 6.34
N VAL A 115 8.13 -4.05 7.29
CA VAL A 115 6.96 -3.18 7.08
C VAL A 115 7.40 -1.73 7.21
N TRP A 116 6.93 -0.90 6.29
CA TRP A 116 7.25 0.52 6.18
C TRP A 116 6.05 1.37 6.56
N VAL A 117 6.33 2.50 7.20
CA VAL A 117 5.35 3.54 7.51
C VAL A 117 5.79 4.81 6.81
N LEU A 118 5.00 5.29 5.87
CA LEU A 118 5.10 6.63 5.33
C LEU A 118 4.42 7.58 6.30
N ILE A 119 5.12 8.61 6.77
CA ILE A 119 4.62 9.55 7.78
C ILE A 119 4.70 10.95 7.20
N MET A 120 3.54 11.59 7.04
CA MET A 120 3.46 13.01 6.70
C MET A 120 4.00 13.83 7.87
N ILE A 121 4.97 14.69 7.58
CA ILE A 121 5.49 15.68 8.53
C ILE A 121 4.58 16.92 8.48
N ASP A 122 4.24 17.34 7.27
CA ASP A 122 3.29 18.41 6.97
C ASP A 122 2.62 18.14 5.60
N SER A 123 1.99 19.14 4.97
CA SER A 123 1.32 18.97 3.66
C SER A 123 2.27 18.65 2.51
N ASP A 124 3.54 19.02 2.64
CA ASP A 124 4.52 19.03 1.55
C ASP A 124 5.78 18.25 1.89
N HIS A 125 5.85 17.63 3.07
CA HIS A 125 6.94 16.76 3.48
C HIS A 125 6.45 15.46 4.07
N PHE A 126 7.15 14.38 3.75
CA PHE A 126 7.01 13.10 4.45
C PHE A 126 8.37 12.45 4.68
N THR A 127 8.38 11.48 5.59
CA THR A 127 9.52 10.60 5.83
C THR A 127 9.07 9.15 5.98
N TRP A 128 10.04 8.25 6.04
CA TRP A 128 9.83 6.82 6.22
C TRP A 128 10.23 6.37 7.61
N ARG A 129 9.59 5.30 8.08
CA ARG A 129 10.00 4.54 9.25
C ARG A 129 9.78 3.05 8.99
N ALA A 130 10.75 2.21 9.31
CA ALA A 130 10.49 0.77 9.40
C ALA A 130 9.87 0.42 10.75
N THR A 131 8.85 -0.45 10.78
CA THR A 131 8.10 -0.76 12.01
C THR A 131 8.92 -1.43 13.12
N HIS A 132 10.03 -2.08 12.76
CA HIS A 132 10.97 -2.69 13.72
C HIS A 132 11.92 -1.68 14.37
N TRP A 133 11.96 -0.43 13.88
CA TRP A 133 12.70 0.62 14.56
C TRP A 133 11.91 1.15 15.75
N ASN A 134 12.61 1.80 16.67
CA ASN A 134 11.98 2.54 17.77
C ASN A 134 10.90 3.50 17.24
N MET A 135 9.83 3.71 18.01
CA MET A 135 8.67 4.50 17.54
C MET A 135 9.02 5.93 17.12
N ASP A 136 10.08 6.51 17.67
CA ASP A 136 10.56 7.86 17.35
C ASP A 136 11.60 7.89 16.24
N ALA A 137 12.14 6.73 15.83
CA ALA A 137 13.11 6.64 14.76
C ALA A 137 12.45 6.97 13.42
N ARG A 138 13.19 7.69 12.58
CA ARG A 138 12.79 8.06 11.22
C ARG A 138 13.98 7.87 10.29
N SER A 139 13.70 7.66 9.02
CA SER A 139 14.69 7.77 7.97
C SER A 139 15.22 9.20 7.94
N GLN A 140 16.51 9.37 7.67
CA GLN A 140 17.08 10.69 7.39
C GLN A 140 16.64 11.23 6.03
N LEU A 141 16.02 10.38 5.20
CA LEU A 141 15.44 10.78 3.93
C LEU A 141 14.10 11.47 4.19
N ILE A 142 14.07 12.77 3.87
CA ILE A 142 12.85 13.56 3.84
C ILE A 142 12.51 13.79 2.37
N MET A 143 11.28 13.44 2.02
CA MET A 143 10.72 13.71 0.70
C MET A 143 9.95 15.02 0.77
N LYS A 144 10.17 15.90 -0.19
CA LYS A 144 9.44 17.15 -0.37
C LYS A 144 8.64 17.10 -1.65
N ARG A 145 7.42 17.62 -1.61
CA ARG A 145 6.54 17.70 -2.78
C ARG A 145 7.16 18.58 -3.86
N CYS A 146 7.06 18.14 -5.10
CA CYS A 146 7.36 18.99 -6.24
C CYS A 146 6.25 20.02 -6.45
N GLU A 147 6.64 21.29 -6.56
CA GLU A 147 5.73 22.34 -7.01
C GLU A 147 5.32 22.03 -8.46
N ASN A 148 4.04 22.20 -8.77
CA ASN A 148 3.50 22.02 -10.13
C ASN A 148 3.95 23.14 -11.06
#